data_AF-A0A1Y3N1N2-F1
#
_entry.id   AF-A0A1Y3N1N2-F1
#
_cell.length_a   1.000
_cell.length_b   1.000
_cell.length_c   1.000
_cell.angle_alpha   90.00
_cell.angle_beta   90.00
_cell.angle_gamma   90.00
#
_symmetry.space_group_name_H-M   'P 1'
#
loop_
_entity.id
_entity.type
_entity.pdbx_description
1 polymer ?
#
loop_
_entity_poly.entity_id
_entity_poly.type
_entity_poly.pdbx_seq_one_letter_code
_entity_poly.pdbx_strand_id
1 'polypeptide(L)'
;MYITNISIFLYNTGALLAGEGSAMAAYIKSGKRIPRRGEIGLDSEEIENFEKVGYVMSGSRHRRMNAVRIRKENQVISAEEKRALMIFNQEEKMKRENKIIAEFKTLVDEKIKPKYEKMNE
;
A
#
# COMPACT_ATOMS: atom_id res chain seq x y z
N MET A 1 -1.56 17.34 -4.59
CA MET A 1 -2.27 17.40 -3.29
C MET A 1 -3.43 16.40 -3.16
N TYR A 2 -3.55 15.37 -4.03
CA TYR A 2 -4.62 14.35 -3.95
C TYR A 2 -4.17 12.97 -3.43
N ILE A 3 -2.86 12.70 -3.40
CA ILE A 3 -2.30 11.39 -3.03
C ILE A 3 -2.20 11.23 -1.50
N THR A 4 -2.14 12.33 -0.75
CA THR A 4 -1.95 12.32 0.71
C THR A 4 -3.21 11.98 1.50
N ASN A 5 -4.40 12.21 0.94
CA ASN A 5 -5.67 11.93 1.63
C ASN A 5 -6.09 10.46 1.53
N ILE A 6 -5.73 9.76 0.46
CA ILE A 6 -6.09 8.34 0.26
C ILE A 6 -5.31 7.44 1.22
N SER A 7 -4.03 7.75 1.48
CA SER A 7 -3.22 6.95 2.39
C SER A 7 -3.78 6.98 3.81
N ILE A 8 -4.14 8.15 4.34
CA ILE A 8 -4.65 8.29 5.72
C ILE A 8 -6.00 7.56 5.90
N PHE A 9 -6.88 7.63 4.91
CA PHE A 9 -8.21 7.03 4.99
C PHE A 9 -8.18 5.49 4.93
N LEU A 10 -7.23 4.91 4.19
CA LEU A 10 -7.12 3.44 4.05
C LEU A 10 -6.62 2.75 5.34
N TYR A 11 -5.76 3.40 6.13
CA TYR A 11 -5.24 2.83 7.38
C TYR A 11 -6.13 3.11 8.60
N ASN A 12 -7.15 3.97 8.47
CA ASN A 12 -8.09 4.29 9.54
C ASN A 12 -9.38 3.45 9.41
N THR A 13 -9.23 2.12 9.40
CA THR A 13 -10.34 1.24 9.68
C THR A 13 -10.63 1.36 11.17
N GLY A 14 -11.86 1.71 11.58
CA GLY A 14 -12.25 2.12 12.95
C GLY A 14 -11.95 1.17 14.14
N ALA A 15 -11.09 0.17 13.95
CA ALA A 15 -10.54 -0.71 14.96
C ALA A 15 -9.03 -0.49 15.26
N LEU A 16 -8.35 0.36 14.49
CA LEU A 16 -6.94 0.75 14.73
C LEU A 16 -6.86 2.11 15.40
N LEU A 17 -5.90 2.28 16.31
CA LEU A 17 -5.62 3.59 16.89
C LEU A 17 -4.95 4.49 15.84
N ALA A 18 -5.09 5.80 16.00
CA ALA A 18 -4.46 6.76 15.09
C ALA A 18 -2.93 6.51 15.02
N GLY A 19 -2.41 6.32 13.81
CA GLY A 19 -0.99 6.04 13.56
C GLY A 19 -0.56 4.57 13.72
N GLU A 20 -1.37 3.71 14.34
CA GLU A 20 -1.06 2.27 14.54
C GLU A 20 -0.91 1.55 13.19
N GLY A 21 -1.87 1.75 12.28
CA GLY A 21 -1.83 1.13 10.95
C GLY A 21 -0.63 1.55 10.10
N SER A 22 -0.22 2.82 10.20
CA SER A 22 0.95 3.32 9.46
C SER A 22 2.26 2.73 9.98
N ALA A 23 2.39 2.56 11.30
CA ALA A 23 3.56 1.90 11.89
C ALA A 23 3.62 0.43 11.49
N MET A 24 2.49 -0.29 11.56
CA MET A 24 2.40 -1.70 11.15
C MET A 24 2.76 -1.89 9.66
N ALA A 25 2.31 -1.00 8.78
CA ALA A 25 2.64 -1.04 7.36
C ALA A 25 4.15 -0.91 7.09
N ALA A 26 4.87 -0.11 7.89
CA ALA A 26 6.33 0.02 7.76
C ALA A 26 7.07 -1.29 8.10
N TYR A 27 6.61 -2.02 9.12
CA TYR A 27 7.16 -3.34 9.46
C TYR A 27 6.88 -4.36 8.35
N ILE A 28 5.65 -4.40 7.82
CA ILE A 28 5.29 -5.29 6.71
C ILE A 28 6.15 -4.99 5.47
N LYS A 29 6.33 -3.71 5.12
CA LYS A 29 7.14 -3.30 3.97
C LYS A 29 8.62 -3.66 4.13
N SER A 30 9.14 -3.67 5.36
CA SER A 30 10.51 -4.12 5.66
C SER A 30 10.64 -5.64 5.80
N GLY A 31 9.55 -6.40 5.59
CA GLY A 31 9.53 -7.85 5.77
C GLY A 31 9.72 -8.29 7.21
N LYS A 32 9.64 -7.36 8.17
CA LYS A 32 9.85 -7.61 9.58
C LYS A 32 8.54 -7.97 10.26
N ARG A 33 8.63 -8.83 11.27
CA ARG A 33 7.52 -9.18 12.13
C ARG A 33 7.04 -7.94 12.90
N ILE A 34 5.73 -7.75 13.00
CA ILE A 34 5.15 -6.65 13.79
C ILE A 34 5.36 -6.93 15.29
N PRO A 35 6.02 -6.03 16.05
CA PRO A 35 6.32 -6.27 17.46
C PRO A 35 5.04 -6.26 18.32
N ARG A 36 4.95 -7.18 19.30
CA ARG A 36 3.88 -7.20 20.31
C ARG A 36 4.21 -6.21 21.43
N ARG A 37 3.22 -5.79 22.24
CA ARG A 37 3.40 -4.79 23.33
C ARG A 37 4.53 -5.13 24.31
N GLY A 38 4.76 -6.41 24.60
CA GLY A 38 5.83 -6.88 25.49
C GLY A 38 7.18 -7.12 24.80
N GLU A 39 7.27 -6.82 23.51
CA GLU A 39 8.44 -7.03 22.66
C GLU A 39 9.03 -5.69 22.16
N ILE A 40 8.42 -4.56 22.55
CA ILE A 40 8.90 -3.22 22.21
C ILE A 40 10.27 -3.01 22.87
N GLY A 41 11.31 -2.87 22.05
CA GLY A 41 12.69 -2.70 22.49
C GLY A 41 13.60 -3.91 22.26
N LEU A 42 13.04 -5.04 21.80
CA LEU A 42 13.81 -6.17 21.28
C LEU A 42 13.82 -6.14 19.75
N ASP A 43 14.92 -6.56 19.13
CA ASP A 43 14.94 -6.73 17.68
C ASP A 43 14.16 -7.99 17.27
N SER A 44 13.70 -8.01 16.02
CA SER A 44 12.92 -9.13 15.48
C SER A 44 13.67 -10.45 15.56
N GLU A 45 14.98 -10.42 15.34
CA GLU A 45 15.87 -11.59 15.39
C GLU A 45 16.01 -12.14 16.82
N GLU A 46 16.10 -11.27 17.81
CA GLU A 46 16.19 -11.66 19.22
C GLU A 46 14.92 -12.39 19.67
N ILE A 47 13.75 -11.89 19.26
CA ILE A 47 12.46 -12.51 19.57
C ILE A 47 12.37 -13.90 18.94
N GLU A 48 12.79 -14.04 17.68
CA GLU A 48 12.78 -15.34 16.99
C GLU A 48 13.71 -16.34 17.68
N ASN A 49 14.89 -15.89 18.12
CA ASN A 49 15.83 -16.73 18.86
C ASN A 49 15.25 -17.17 20.22
N PHE A 50 14.58 -16.29 20.96
CA PHE A 50 13.93 -16.67 22.21
C PHE A 50 12.79 -17.68 21.98
N GLU A 51 11.94 -17.47 20.97
CA GLU A 51 10.87 -18.41 20.62
C GLU A 51 11.44 -19.78 20.17
N LYS A 52 12.56 -19.81 19.42
CA LYS A 52 13.27 -21.05 19.03
C LYS A 52 13.81 -21.85 20.21
N VAL A 53 14.35 -21.18 21.22
CA VAL A 53 14.88 -21.82 22.44
C VAL A 53 13.74 -22.31 23.36
N GLY A 54 12.48 -21.95 23.05
CA GLY A 54 11.30 -22.40 23.77
C GLY A 54 10.78 -21.40 24.80
N TYR A 55 11.30 -20.17 24.82
CA TYR A 55 10.72 -19.11 25.64
C TYR A 55 9.35 -18.71 25.07
N VAL A 56 8.41 -18.49 25.98
CA VAL A 56 7.04 -18.08 25.65
C VAL A 56 6.92 -16.59 25.91
N MET A 57 6.76 -15.80 24.84
CA MET A 57 6.62 -14.35 24.96
C MET A 57 5.35 -13.96 25.73
N SER A 58 5.41 -12.87 26.49
CA SER A 58 4.27 -12.38 27.26
C SER A 58 3.05 -12.11 26.36
N GLY A 59 1.89 -12.64 26.75
CA GLY A 59 0.64 -12.50 25.99
C GLY A 59 0.41 -13.54 24.88
N SER A 60 1.41 -14.34 24.51
CA SER A 60 1.29 -15.36 23.45
C SER A 60 0.26 -16.46 23.74
N ARG A 61 -0.04 -16.75 25.01
CA ARG A 61 -1.05 -17.76 25.41
C ARG A 61 -2.48 -17.23 25.46
N HIS A 62 -2.71 -15.92 25.30
CA HIS A 62 -4.06 -15.35 25.44
C HIS A 62 -4.83 -15.39 24.12
N ARG A 63 -5.72 -16.37 23.96
CA ARG A 63 -6.51 -16.60 22.73
C ARG A 63 -7.26 -15.36 22.23
N ARG A 64 -7.96 -14.64 23.11
CA ARG A 64 -8.74 -13.44 22.74
C ARG A 64 -7.84 -12.31 22.22
N MET A 65 -6.72 -12.03 22.89
CA MET A 65 -5.78 -11.00 22.43
C MET A 65 -5.12 -11.40 21.10
N ASN A 66 -4.74 -12.66 20.94
CA ASN A 66 -4.16 -13.16 19.68
C ASN A 66 -5.12 -13.00 18.51
N ALA A 67 -6.42 -13.29 18.71
CA ALA A 67 -7.43 -13.09 17.67
C ALA A 67 -7.58 -11.61 17.29
N VAL A 68 -7.58 -10.70 18.27
CA VAL A 68 -7.61 -9.25 18.01
C VAL A 68 -6.36 -8.80 17.24
N ARG A 69 -5.18 -9.31 17.61
CA ARG A 69 -3.91 -9.04 16.94
C ARG A 69 -3.96 -9.49 15.47
N ILE A 70 -4.30 -10.75 15.21
CA ILE A 70 -4.41 -11.30 13.85
C ILE A 70 -5.40 -10.48 13.02
N ARG A 71 -6.54 -10.11 13.60
CA ARG A 71 -7.51 -9.25 12.92
C ARG A 71 -6.91 -7.90 12.53
N LYS A 72 -6.20 -7.23 13.44
CA LYS A 72 -5.53 -5.94 13.17
C LYS A 72 -4.47 -6.08 12.08
N GLU A 73 -3.66 -7.14 12.13
CA GLU A 73 -2.65 -7.44 11.09
C GLU A 73 -3.31 -7.64 9.72
N ASN A 74 -4.36 -8.45 9.64
CA ASN A 74 -5.10 -8.68 8.41
C ASN A 74 -5.75 -7.40 7.86
N GLN A 75 -6.20 -6.47 8.72
CA GLN A 75 -6.73 -5.18 8.28
C GLN A 75 -5.66 -4.35 7.55
N VAL A 76 -4.45 -4.31 8.10
CA VAL A 76 -3.33 -3.56 7.49
C VAL A 76 -2.90 -4.21 6.18
N ILE A 77 -2.79 -5.54 6.15
CA ILE A 77 -2.46 -6.29 4.93
C ILE A 77 -3.49 -6.03 3.84
N SER A 78 -4.78 -6.16 4.15
CA SER A 78 -5.85 -5.93 3.17
C SER A 78 -5.88 -4.48 2.67
N ALA A 79 -5.60 -3.50 3.54
CA ALA A 79 -5.49 -2.11 3.14
C ALA A 79 -4.30 -1.88 2.18
N GLU A 80 -3.15 -2.51 2.44
CA GLU A 80 -1.97 -2.41 1.59
C GLU A 80 -2.16 -3.11 0.23
N GLU A 81 -2.76 -4.29 0.22
CA GLU A 81 -3.12 -5.02 -1.02
C GLU A 81 -4.06 -4.17 -1.89
N LYS A 82 -5.08 -3.57 -1.28
CA LYS A 82 -6.02 -2.69 -1.99
C LYS A 82 -5.31 -1.45 -2.54
N ARG A 83 -4.34 -0.90 -1.80
CA ARG A 83 -3.54 0.24 -2.25
C ARG A 83 -2.66 -0.14 -3.43
N ALA A 84 -1.96 -1.28 -3.36
CA ALA A 84 -1.14 -1.79 -4.44
C ALA A 84 -1.97 -2.00 -5.72
N LEU A 85 -3.16 -2.59 -5.59
CA LEU A 85 -4.08 -2.79 -6.71
C LEU A 85 -4.56 -1.46 -7.32
N MET A 86 -4.87 -0.45 -6.50
CA MET A 86 -5.26 0.87 -7.00
C MET A 86 -4.14 1.56 -7.78
N ILE A 87 -2.90 1.49 -7.28
CA ILE A 87 -1.74 2.06 -7.96
C ILE A 87 -1.54 1.37 -9.31
N PHE A 88 -1.61 0.04 -9.35
CA PHE A 88 -1.51 -0.73 -10.58
C PHE A 88 -2.58 -0.34 -11.61
N ASN A 89 -3.85 -0.28 -11.19
CA ASN A 89 -4.94 0.13 -12.07
C ASN A 89 -4.79 1.58 -12.58
N GLN A 90 -4.28 2.47 -11.73
CA GLN A 90 -4.02 3.86 -12.12
C GLN A 90 -2.90 3.95 -13.14
N GLU A 91 -1.81 3.21 -12.96
CA GLU A 91 -0.70 3.14 -13.92
C GLU A 91 -1.14 2.59 -15.27
N GLU A 92 -1.92 1.51 -15.29
CA GLU A 92 -2.48 0.94 -16.53
C GLU A 92 -3.41 1.93 -17.24
N LYS A 93 -4.25 2.63 -16.48
CA LYS A 93 -5.12 3.69 -17.02
C LYS A 93 -4.30 4.82 -17.63
N MET A 94 -3.27 5.32 -16.94
CA MET A 94 -2.40 6.39 -17.45
C MET A 94 -1.66 5.97 -18.73
N LYS A 95 -1.15 4.73 -18.80
CA LYS A 95 -0.52 4.19 -20.02
C LYS A 95 -1.50 4.17 -21.19
N ARG A 96 -2.75 3.72 -20.95
CA ARG A 96 -3.80 3.69 -21.98
C ARG A 96 -4.17 5.10 -22.45
N GLU A 97 -4.34 6.04 -21.52
CA GLU A 97 -4.64 7.44 -21.84
C GLU A 97 -3.51 8.09 -22.65
N ASN A 98 -2.25 7.89 -22.25
CA ASN A 98 -1.10 8.41 -22.98
C ASN A 98 -1.00 7.85 -24.40
N LYS A 99 -1.31 6.56 -24.59
CA LYS A 99 -1.37 5.94 -25.92
C LYS A 99 -2.45 6.58 -26.79
N ILE A 100 -3.65 6.77 -26.26
CA ILE A 100 -4.76 7.42 -26.97
C ILE A 100 -4.40 8.87 -27.34
N ILE A 101 -3.76 9.61 -26.42
CA ILE A 101 -3.32 10.98 -26.69
C ILE A 101 -2.26 11.02 -27.80
N ALA A 102 -1.32 10.08 -27.82
CA ALA A 102 -0.32 9.98 -28.88
C ALA A 102 -0.97 9.68 -30.24
N GLU A 103 -1.86 8.69 -30.31
CA GLU A 103 -2.62 8.35 -31.52
C GLU A 103 -3.50 9.53 -32.00
N PHE A 104 -4.10 10.29 -31.10
CA PHE A 104 -4.89 11.46 -31.48
C PHE A 104 -4.02 12.58 -32.05
N LYS A 105 -2.84 12.83 -31.46
CA LYS A 105 -1.88 13.83 -31.98
C LYS A 105 -1.42 13.48 -33.39
N THR A 106 -1.09 12.22 -33.65
CA THR A 106 -0.68 11.78 -35.00
C THR A 106 -1.81 11.96 -36.01
N LEU A 107 -3.05 11.59 -35.66
CA LEU A 107 -4.21 11.76 -36.55
C LEU A 107 -4.51 13.24 -36.86
N VAL A 108 -4.36 14.12 -35.86
CA VAL A 108 -4.51 15.58 -36.05
C VAL A 108 -3.42 16.11 -36.96
N ASP A 109 -2.16 15.75 -36.72
CA ASP A 109 -1.05 16.16 -37.58
C ASP A 109 -1.24 15.67 -39.03
N GLU A 110 -1.69 14.42 -39.23
CA GLU A 110 -1.92 13.85 -40.56
C GLU A 110 -3.11 14.46 -41.32
N LYS A 111 -4.21 14.82 -40.64
CA LYS A 111 -5.41 15.34 -41.32
C LYS A 111 -5.51 16.86 -41.35
N ILE A 112 -4.99 17.52 -40.33
CA ILE A 112 -5.21 18.96 -40.13
C ILE A 112 -4.06 19.78 -40.72
N LYS A 113 -2.79 19.47 -40.40
CA LYS A 113 -1.65 20.24 -40.97
C LYS A 113 -1.64 20.32 -42.50
N PRO A 114 -1.77 19.21 -43.27
CA PRO A 114 -1.72 19.31 -44.72
C PRO A 114 -2.93 20.02 -45.31
N LYS A 115 -4.08 20.06 -44.62
CA LYS A 115 -5.24 20.84 -45.06
C LYS A 115 -5.04 22.33 -44.85
N TYR A 116 -4.41 22.73 -43.75
CA TYR A 116 -4.08 24.14 -43.48
C TYR A 116 -2.95 24.66 -44.38
N GLU A 117 -1.93 23.84 -44.67
CA GLU A 117 -0.86 24.21 -45.60
C GLU A 117 -1.41 24.43 -47.02
N LYS A 118 -2.28 23.54 -47.51
CA LYS A 118 -2.96 23.69 -48.82
C LYS A 118 -3.97 24.85 -48.90
N MET A 119 -4.41 25.41 -47.78
CA MET A 119 -5.32 26.58 -47.76
C MET A 119 -4.57 27.91 -47.73
N ASN A 120 -3.27 27.88 -47.43
CA ASN A 120 -2.43 29.08 -47.29
C ASN A 120 -1.40 29.23 -48.45
N GLU A 121 -1.39 28.30 -49.40
CA GLU A 121 -0.83 28.46 -50.76
C GLU A 121 -1.91 28.99 -51.72
#